data_AF-R5Y1Q3-F1
#
_entry.id   AF-R5Y1Q3-F1
#
_cell.length_a   1.000
_cell.length_b   1.000
_cell.length_c   1.000
_cell.angle_alpha   90.00
_cell.angle_beta   90.00
_cell.angle_gamma   90.00
#
_symmetry.space_group_name_H-M   'P 1'
#
loop_
_entity.id
_entity.type
_entity.pdbx_description
1 polymer ?
#
loop_
_entity_poly.entity_id
_entity_poly.type
_entity_poly.pdbx_seq_one_letter_code
_entity_poly.pdbx_strand_id
1 'polypeptide(L)'
;MIFEKLSKIKNDIKDTISVKKATIFAKRRKGFSLIEVVIAITLMAILSGIAMASYTKVQQDAKKNMDYTTAANIATAAQLADADGVDTSISSLVSNNYLQSTPKSQQNNAGEFSVTVSDGKVTVTLGDEQYYPRK
;
A
#
# COMPACT_ATOMS: atom_id res chain seq x y z
N MET A 1 -24.29 -0.49 -71.77
CA MET A 1 -25.31 0.30 -71.04
C MET A 1 -26.07 -0.52 -69.98
N ILE A 2 -26.52 -1.74 -70.26
CA ILE A 2 -27.29 -2.58 -69.29
C ILE A 2 -26.42 -3.03 -68.10
N PHE A 3 -25.18 -3.46 -68.34
CA PHE A 3 -24.26 -3.91 -67.29
C PHE A 3 -23.94 -2.82 -66.25
N GLU A 4 -23.78 -1.57 -66.68
CA GLU A 4 -23.55 -0.47 -65.74
C GLU A 4 -24.77 -0.20 -64.85
N LYS A 5 -25.98 -0.28 -65.41
CA LYS A 5 -27.21 -0.15 -64.63
C LYS A 5 -27.33 -1.26 -63.58
N LEU A 6 -27.01 -2.50 -63.94
CA LEU A 6 -27.01 -3.63 -63.01
C LEU A 6 -25.94 -3.50 -61.92
N SER A 7 -24.76 -2.98 -62.28
CA SER A 7 -23.68 -2.71 -61.31
C SER A 7 -24.09 -1.66 -60.28
N LYS A 8 -24.72 -0.56 -60.72
CA LYS A 8 -25.25 0.49 -59.83
C LYS A 8 -26.29 -0.07 -58.87
N ILE A 9 -27.29 -0.80 -59.38
CA ILE A 9 -28.33 -1.43 -58.56
C ILE A 9 -27.74 -2.37 -57.52
N LYS A 10 -26.73 -3.17 -57.89
CA LYS A 10 -26.06 -4.09 -56.95
C LYS A 10 -25.34 -3.35 -55.82
N ASN A 11 -24.67 -2.23 -56.14
CA ASN A 11 -23.97 -1.43 -55.14
C ASN A 11 -24.97 -0.71 -54.20
N ASP A 12 -26.05 -0.14 -54.75
CA ASP A 12 -27.09 0.51 -53.93
C ASP A 12 -27.77 -0.47 -52.95
N ILE A 13 -28.01 -1.72 -53.38
CA ILE A 13 -28.52 -2.78 -52.52
C ILE A 13 -27.50 -3.16 -51.45
N LYS A 14 -26.22 -3.25 -51.80
CA LYS A 14 -25.15 -3.56 -50.84
C LYS A 14 -25.03 -2.48 -49.78
N ASP A 15 -25.11 -1.21 -50.17
CA ASP A 15 -24.99 -0.07 -49.27
C ASP A 15 -26.20 0.02 -48.34
N THR A 16 -27.42 -0.16 -48.84
CA THR A 16 -28.63 -0.19 -48.01
C THR A 16 -28.63 -1.34 -47.00
N ILE A 17 -28.15 -2.53 -47.38
CA ILE A 17 -27.98 -3.65 -46.45
C ILE A 17 -26.91 -3.34 -45.41
N SER A 18 -25.78 -2.75 -45.81
CA SER A 18 -24.69 -2.39 -44.90
C SER A 18 -25.13 -1.38 -43.84
N VAL A 19 -25.85 -0.33 -44.26
CA VAL A 19 -26.43 0.68 -43.38
C VAL A 19 -27.45 0.06 -42.43
N LYS A 20 -28.41 -0.73 -42.95
CA LYS A 20 -29.43 -1.40 -42.13
C LYS A 20 -28.80 -2.35 -41.11
N LYS A 21 -27.75 -3.07 -41.51
CA LYS A 21 -26.97 -3.95 -40.64
C LYS A 21 -26.30 -3.15 -39.52
N ALA A 22 -25.61 -2.06 -39.83
CA ALA A 22 -24.98 -1.17 -38.84
C ALA A 22 -25.99 -0.59 -37.83
N THR A 23 -27.16 -0.13 -38.29
CA THR A 23 -28.21 0.41 -37.40
C THR A 23 -28.80 -0.65 -36.48
N ILE A 24 -28.99 -1.89 -36.96
CA ILE A 24 -29.45 -3.01 -36.12
C ILE A 24 -28.40 -3.36 -35.07
N PHE A 25 -27.11 -3.39 -35.43
CA PHE A 25 -26.03 -3.63 -34.47
C PHE A 25 -25.94 -2.53 -33.42
N ALA A 26 -26.09 -1.25 -33.81
CA ALA A 26 -26.15 -0.14 -32.86
C ALA A 26 -27.34 -0.27 -31.91
N LYS A 27 -28.53 -0.63 -32.41
CA LYS A 27 -29.76 -0.80 -31.61
C LYS A 27 -29.72 -2.02 -30.67
N ARG A 28 -28.91 -3.04 -31.01
CA ARG A 28 -28.75 -4.27 -30.20
C ARG A 28 -27.71 -4.16 -29.10
N ARG A 29 -26.98 -3.04 -28.98
CA ARG A 29 -26.10 -2.85 -27.83
C ARG A 29 -26.96 -2.63 -26.58
N LYS A 30 -27.14 -3.68 -25.80
CA LYS A 30 -27.65 -3.56 -24.43
C LYS A 30 -26.58 -2.78 -23.65
N GLY A 31 -26.83 -1.49 -23.44
CA GLY A 31 -25.97 -0.65 -22.62
C GLY A 31 -26.05 -1.05 -21.15
N PHE A 32 -25.10 -0.56 -20.36
CA PHE A 32 -25.13 -0.71 -18.91
C PHE A 32 -26.34 0.03 -18.34
N SER A 33 -27.12 -0.62 -17.47
CA SER A 33 -28.29 0.02 -16.87
C SER A 33 -27.86 0.97 -15.77
N LEU A 34 -28.49 2.14 -15.66
CA LEU A 34 -28.14 3.11 -14.62
C LEU A 34 -28.33 2.53 -13.22
N ILE A 35 -29.35 1.68 -13.02
CA ILE A 35 -29.58 0.98 -11.76
C ILE A 35 -28.44 0.02 -11.41
N GLU A 36 -27.79 -0.56 -12.41
CA GLU A 36 -26.67 -1.49 -12.22
C GLU A 36 -25.43 -0.77 -11.70
N VAL A 37 -25.15 0.44 -12.23
CA VAL A 37 -24.11 1.33 -11.68
C VAL A 37 -24.42 1.67 -10.23
N VAL A 38 -25.66 2.11 -9.97
CA VAL A 38 -26.06 2.65 -8.66
C VAL A 38 -25.92 1.57 -7.58
N ILE A 39 -26.46 0.38 -7.83
CA ILE A 39 -26.32 -0.74 -6.88
C ILE A 39 -24.84 -1.09 -6.65
N ALA A 40 -24.02 -1.12 -7.71
CA ALA A 40 -22.61 -1.43 -7.59
C ALA A 40 -21.86 -0.41 -6.71
N ILE A 41 -21.99 0.89 -6.98
CA ILE A 41 -21.30 1.92 -6.18
C ILE A 41 -21.83 1.98 -4.75
N THR A 42 -23.12 1.71 -4.53
CA THR A 42 -23.70 1.63 -3.18
C THR A 42 -23.09 0.49 -2.38
N LEU A 43 -22.96 -0.70 -2.96
CA LEU A 43 -22.32 -1.84 -2.29
C LEU A 43 -20.82 -1.57 -2.05
N MET A 44 -20.12 -0.98 -3.02
CA MET A 44 -18.71 -0.59 -2.86
C MET A 44 -18.53 0.44 -1.74
N ALA A 45 -19.45 1.40 -1.58
CA ALA A 45 -19.39 2.38 -0.51
C ALA A 45 -19.54 1.73 0.87
N ILE A 46 -20.49 0.80 1.03
CA ILE A 46 -20.71 0.06 2.28
C ILE A 46 -19.47 -0.77 2.65
N LEU A 47 -18.95 -1.55 1.69
CA LEU A 47 -17.76 -2.37 1.91
C LEU A 47 -16.52 -1.52 2.23
N SER A 48 -16.35 -0.41 1.51
CA SER A 48 -15.22 0.52 1.71
C SER A 48 -15.23 1.13 3.12
N GLY A 49 -16.41 1.44 3.66
CA GLY A 49 -16.53 1.98 5.03
C GLY A 49 -15.97 1.01 6.08
N ILE A 50 -16.33 -0.27 6.02
CA ILE A 50 -15.85 -1.30 6.96
C ILE A 50 -14.36 -1.60 6.74
N ALA A 51 -13.94 -1.67 5.47
CA ALA A 51 -12.55 -1.91 5.11
C ALA A 51 -11.62 -0.81 5.63
N MET A 52 -12.00 0.47 5.48
CA MET A 52 -11.21 1.60 6.00
C MET A 52 -11.04 1.53 7.53
N ALA A 53 -12.13 1.29 8.27
CA ALA A 53 -12.10 1.23 9.73
C ALA A 53 -11.18 0.09 10.25
N SER A 54 -11.18 -1.06 9.59
CA SER A 54 -10.32 -2.19 9.96
C SER A 54 -8.85 -1.98 9.55
N TYR A 55 -8.60 -1.39 8.39
CA TYR A 55 -7.25 -1.18 7.84
C TYR A 55 -6.41 -0.27 8.73
N THR A 56 -6.97 0.82 9.27
CA THR A 56 -6.23 1.76 10.13
C THR A 56 -5.66 1.08 11.37
N LYS A 57 -6.44 0.22 12.05
CA LYS A 57 -5.98 -0.49 13.26
C LYS A 57 -4.84 -1.45 12.92
N VAL A 58 -5.02 -2.27 11.88
CA VAL A 58 -3.99 -3.23 11.44
C VAL A 58 -2.70 -2.51 11.06
N GLN A 59 -2.81 -1.36 10.38
CA GLN A 59 -1.63 -0.56 10.01
C GLN A 59 -0.91 -0.01 11.25
N GLN A 60 -1.64 0.48 12.25
CA GLN A 60 -1.04 0.99 13.50
C GLN A 60 -0.35 -0.13 14.27
N ASP A 61 -1.00 -1.30 14.41
CA ASP A 61 -0.43 -2.47 15.08
C ASP A 61 0.82 -2.98 14.36
N ALA A 62 0.81 -3.01 13.03
CA ALA A 62 1.97 -3.37 12.21
C ALA A 62 3.13 -2.40 12.41
N LYS A 63 2.87 -1.08 12.38
CA LYS A 63 3.88 -0.04 12.64
C LYS A 63 4.49 -0.20 14.03
N LYS A 64 3.67 -0.42 15.08
CA LYS A 64 4.15 -0.63 16.44
C LYS A 64 5.01 -1.91 16.56
N ASN A 65 4.60 -2.99 15.91
CA ASN A 65 5.39 -4.23 15.87
C ASN A 65 6.73 -4.08 15.13
N MET A 66 6.78 -3.28 14.07
CA MET A 66 8.03 -2.95 13.39
C MET A 66 8.97 -2.16 14.29
N ASP A 67 8.45 -1.24 15.10
CA ASP A 67 9.26 -0.48 16.06
C ASP A 67 9.77 -1.36 17.20
N TYR A 68 8.97 -2.33 17.69
CA TYR A 68 9.47 -3.36 18.63
C TYR A 68 10.62 -4.19 18.04
N THR A 69 10.50 -4.59 16.77
CA THR A 69 11.55 -5.36 16.08
C THR A 69 12.81 -4.51 15.90
N THR A 70 12.64 -3.24 15.52
CA THR A 70 13.74 -2.29 15.38
C THR A 70 14.44 -2.07 16.71
N ALA A 71 13.69 -1.90 17.81
CA ALA A 71 14.25 -1.76 19.16
C ALA A 71 15.04 -3.00 19.61
N ALA A 72 14.57 -4.22 19.30
CA ALA A 72 15.31 -5.45 19.57
C ALA A 72 16.62 -5.54 18.77
N ASN A 73 16.60 -5.14 17.50
CA ASN A 73 17.81 -5.07 16.68
C ASN A 73 18.82 -4.06 17.23
N ILE A 74 18.34 -2.87 17.64
CA ILE A 74 19.17 -1.86 18.31
C ILE A 74 19.75 -2.42 19.61
N ALA A 75 18.94 -3.10 20.42
CA ALA A 75 19.40 -3.66 21.69
C ALA A 75 20.51 -4.71 21.47
N THR A 76 20.36 -5.55 20.44
CA THR A 76 21.39 -6.54 20.06
C THR A 76 22.67 -5.86 19.59
N ALA A 77 22.56 -4.83 18.75
CA ALA A 77 23.70 -4.03 18.30
C ALA A 77 24.41 -3.34 19.47
N ALA A 78 23.65 -2.79 20.42
CA ALA A 78 24.18 -2.16 21.61
C ALA A 78 24.86 -3.15 22.55
N GLN A 79 24.33 -4.36 22.74
CA GLN A 79 25.00 -5.41 23.52
C GLN A 79 26.34 -5.81 22.90
N LEU A 80 26.40 -5.90 21.57
CA LEU A 80 27.64 -6.23 20.87
C LEU A 80 28.66 -5.09 21.01
N ALA A 81 28.23 -3.83 20.82
CA ALA A 81 29.08 -2.67 21.01
C ALA A 81 29.59 -2.53 22.46
N ASP A 82 28.74 -2.78 23.45
CA ASP A 82 29.11 -2.77 24.87
C ASP A 82 30.15 -3.85 25.20
N ALA A 83 29.99 -5.05 24.63
CA ALA A 83 30.96 -6.14 24.77
C ALA A 83 32.32 -5.80 24.13
N ASP A 84 32.32 -5.07 23.02
CA ASP A 84 33.53 -4.57 22.34
C ASP A 84 34.09 -3.29 22.98
N GLY A 85 33.46 -2.77 24.05
CA GLY A 85 33.88 -1.55 24.76
C GLY A 85 33.64 -0.25 23.98
N VAL A 86 32.73 -0.27 23.02
CA VAL A 86 32.35 0.86 22.16
C VAL A 86 31.10 1.54 22.72
N ASP A 87 31.00 2.86 22.54
CA ASP A 87 29.82 3.64 22.91
C ASP A 87 28.54 3.08 22.24
N THR A 88 27.49 2.96 23.03
CA THR A 88 26.21 2.33 22.65
C THR A 88 25.18 3.33 22.13
N SER A 89 25.54 4.63 22.04
CA SER A 89 24.69 5.63 21.41
C SER A 89 24.40 5.28 19.94
N ILE A 90 23.20 5.62 19.44
CA ILE A 90 22.79 5.28 18.07
C ILE A 90 23.79 5.79 17.02
N SER A 91 24.36 6.98 17.22
CA SER A 91 25.36 7.55 16.32
C SER A 91 26.63 6.70 16.25
N SER A 92 27.10 6.21 17.41
CA SER A 92 28.27 5.34 17.52
C SER A 92 27.98 3.96 16.94
N LEU A 93 26.78 3.41 17.13
CA LEU A 93 26.39 2.13 16.52
C LEU A 93 26.40 2.18 15.00
N VAL A 94 25.97 3.30 14.40
CA VAL A 94 26.03 3.49 12.94
C VAL A 94 27.46 3.70 12.47
N SER A 95 28.21 4.55 13.14
CA SER A 95 29.60 4.88 12.75
C SER A 95 30.53 3.68 12.84
N ASN A 96 30.29 2.77 13.79
CA ASN A 96 31.05 1.54 13.98
C ASN A 96 30.44 0.32 13.26
N ASN A 97 29.45 0.52 12.37
CA ASN A 97 28.81 -0.51 11.56
C ASN A 97 28.05 -1.62 12.32
N TYR A 98 27.70 -1.40 13.59
CA TYR A 98 26.74 -2.26 14.30
C TYR A 98 25.30 -2.06 13.81
N LEU A 99 24.99 -0.86 13.31
CA LEU A 99 23.76 -0.53 12.61
C LEU A 99 24.08 0.00 11.21
N GLN A 100 23.27 -0.38 10.23
CA GLN A 100 23.44 0.05 8.83
C GLN A 100 23.04 1.51 8.59
N SER A 101 22.15 2.04 9.43
CA SER A 101 21.65 3.41 9.34
C SER A 101 20.95 3.79 10.64
N THR A 102 20.81 5.10 10.90
CA THR A 102 20.01 5.60 12.02
C THR A 102 18.57 5.10 11.90
N PRO A 103 18.09 4.27 12.84
CA PRO A 103 16.74 3.72 12.78
C PRO A 103 15.70 4.82 12.92
N LYS A 104 14.59 4.69 12.20
CA LYS A 104 13.44 5.61 12.26
C LYS A 104 12.19 4.83 12.58
N SER A 105 11.37 5.39 13.46
CA SER A 105 10.08 4.79 13.79
C SER A 105 9.14 4.82 12.58
N GLN A 106 8.33 3.76 12.48
CA GLN A 106 7.28 3.64 11.49
C GLN A 106 5.96 4.31 11.93
N GLN A 107 5.88 4.70 13.21
CA GLN A 107 4.75 5.43 13.78
C GLN A 107 4.84 6.93 13.44
N ASN A 108 3.68 7.54 13.19
CA ASN A 108 3.62 8.98 12.97
C ASN A 108 3.86 9.70 14.31
N ASN A 109 4.72 10.72 14.32
CA ASN A 109 5.07 11.52 15.50
C ASN A 109 5.70 10.74 16.67
N ALA A 110 6.29 9.57 16.39
CA ALA A 110 7.15 8.95 17.37
C ALA A 110 8.48 9.70 17.44
N GLY A 111 9.01 9.84 18.65
CA GLY A 111 10.30 10.48 18.89
C GLY A 111 11.47 9.72 18.28
N GLU A 112 12.68 10.04 18.69
CA GLU A 112 13.87 9.31 18.24
C GLU A 112 14.12 8.08 19.11
N PHE A 113 14.77 7.06 18.54
CA PHE A 113 15.24 5.92 19.30
C PHE A 113 16.43 6.32 20.18
N SER A 114 16.40 5.90 21.44
CA SER A 114 17.52 6.09 22.36
C SER A 114 17.86 4.77 23.06
N VAL A 115 19.14 4.59 23.39
CA VAL A 115 19.65 3.38 24.04
C VAL A 115 20.24 3.78 25.38
N THR A 116 19.92 3.00 26.40
CA THR A 116 20.53 3.11 27.73
C THR A 116 20.98 1.72 28.17
N VAL A 117 22.21 1.63 28.66
CA VAL A 117 22.78 0.41 29.23
C VAL A 117 23.07 0.70 30.69
N SER A 118 22.44 -0.06 31.59
CA SER A 118 22.68 0.03 33.04
C SER A 118 22.76 -1.38 33.59
N ASP A 119 23.83 -1.68 34.34
CA ASP A 119 24.05 -2.98 34.99
C ASP A 119 23.91 -4.19 34.03
N GLY A 120 24.43 -4.07 32.80
CA GLY A 120 24.36 -5.11 31.77
C GLY A 120 22.96 -5.32 31.15
N LYS A 121 21.99 -4.45 31.46
CA LYS A 121 20.65 -4.47 30.88
C LYS A 121 20.52 -3.35 29.85
N VAL A 122 20.22 -3.74 28.61
CA VAL A 122 19.96 -2.79 27.53
C VAL A 122 18.48 -2.45 27.47
N THR A 123 18.19 -1.15 27.53
CA THR A 123 16.85 -0.58 27.38
C THR A 123 16.84 0.33 26.17
N VAL A 124 15.87 0.13 25.28
CA VAL A 124 15.66 0.98 24.09
C VAL A 124 14.33 1.68 24.22
N THR A 125 14.36 3.01 24.16
CA THR A 125 13.17 3.86 24.18
C THR A 125 12.95 4.51 22.83
N LEU A 126 11.71 4.91 22.58
CA LEU A 126 11.29 5.72 21.45
C LEU A 126 10.59 6.95 22.03
N GLY A 127 11.31 8.08 22.10
CA GLY A 127 10.93 9.17 23.00
C GLY A 127 10.86 8.68 24.45
N ASP A 128 9.71 8.84 25.10
CA ASP A 128 9.48 8.49 26.51
C ASP A 128 8.98 7.04 26.71
N GLU A 129 8.62 6.31 25.64
CA GLU A 129 8.07 4.96 25.75
C GLU A 129 9.18 3.90 25.55
N GLN A 130 9.20 2.89 26.42
CA GLN A 130 10.13 1.77 26.32
C GLN A 130 9.63 0.73 25.31
N TYR A 131 10.45 0.43 24.30
CA TYR A 131 10.18 -0.59 23.29
C TYR A 131 11.02 -1.87 23.50
N TYR A 132 12.13 -1.78 24.24
CA TYR A 132 12.92 -2.95 24.64
C TYR A 132 13.47 -2.81 26.07
N PRO A 133 13.48 -3.88 26.89
CA PRO A 133 12.80 -5.16 26.65
C PRO A 133 11.29 -4.97 26.59
N ARG A 134 10.61 -5.78 25.76
CA ARG A 134 9.17 -5.70 25.59
C ARG A 134 8.49 -6.04 26.92
N LYS A 135 7.64 -5.13 27.41
CA LYS A 135 6.79 -5.37 28.59
C LYS A 135 5.63 -6.30 28.23
#